data_AF-A0A5K0ZAU7-F1
#
_entry.id   AF-A0A5K0ZAU7-F1
#
_cell.length_a   1.000
_cell.length_b   1.000
_cell.length_c   1.000
_cell.angle_alpha   90.00
_cell.angle_beta   90.00
_cell.angle_gamma   90.00
#
_symmetry.space_group_name_H-M   'P 1'
#
loop_
_entity.id
_entity.type
_entity.pdbx_description
1 polymer ?
#
loop_
_entity_poly.entity_id
_entity_poly.type
_entity_poly.pdbx_seq_one_letter_code
_entity_poly.pdbx_strand_id
1 'polypeptide(L)'
;VARNRECVVLSQRKYVLDLLQDTRMLGAKPDNLPMNPSIHLHDDQSKLVDSRSYRSLIGKLLYVTVIKPDISFAIEKLSQFMERLRK
;
A
#
# COMPACT_ATOMS: atom_id res chain seq x y z
N VAL A 1 -20.91 -4.83 -4.51
CA VAL A 1 -20.50 -4.08 -5.73
C VAL A 1 -21.76 -3.61 -6.40
N ALA A 2 -22.02 -2.31 -6.44
CA ALA A 2 -23.10 -1.76 -7.24
C ALA A 2 -22.55 -1.57 -8.67
N ARG A 3 -23.13 -2.28 -9.65
CA ARG A 3 -22.74 -2.17 -11.07
C ARG A 3 -23.69 -1.19 -11.74
N ASN A 4 -23.18 -0.02 -12.16
CA ASN A 4 -23.83 0.82 -13.16
C ASN A 4 -23.02 0.76 -14.46
N ARG A 5 -23.69 0.76 -15.62
CA ARG A 5 -23.11 0.38 -16.94
C ARG A 5 -22.05 1.36 -17.47
N GLU A 6 -21.86 2.52 -16.83
CA GLU A 6 -20.93 3.56 -17.31
C GLU A 6 -19.83 3.93 -16.30
N CYS A 7 -19.90 3.44 -15.06
CA CYS A 7 -18.86 3.72 -14.08
C CYS A 7 -18.87 2.68 -12.96
N VAL A 8 -17.72 2.04 -12.73
CA VAL A 8 -17.52 1.20 -11.54
C VAL A 8 -17.33 2.14 -10.35
N VAL A 9 -18.42 2.41 -9.63
CA VAL A 9 -18.34 3.10 -8.34
C VAL A 9 -17.79 2.12 -7.31
N LEU A 10 -16.46 1.98 -7.29
CA LEU A 10 -15.75 1.30 -6.21
C LEU A 10 -15.89 2.16 -4.96
N SER A 11 -16.59 1.65 -3.94
CA SER A 11 -16.49 2.28 -2.63
C SER A 11 -15.04 2.18 -2.17
N GLN A 12 -14.47 3.28 -1.68
CA GLN A 12 -13.09 3.31 -1.18
C GLN A 12 -12.81 2.17 -0.20
N ARG A 13 -13.79 1.84 0.65
CA ARG A 13 -13.75 0.70 1.56
C ARG A 13 -13.56 -0.63 0.83
N LYS A 14 -14.23 -0.85 -0.30
CA LYS A 14 -14.04 -2.05 -1.12
C LYS A 14 -12.63 -2.08 -1.71
N TYR A 15 -12.13 -0.96 -2.22
CA TYR A 15 -10.78 -0.89 -2.77
C TYR A 15 -9.72 -1.26 -1.72
N VAL A 16 -9.83 -0.72 -0.51
CA VAL A 16 -8.92 -1.03 0.60
C VAL A 16 -9.03 -2.51 1.01
N LEU A 17 -10.24 -3.07 1.06
CA LEU A 17 -10.44 -4.50 1.38
C LEU A 17 -9.86 -5.42 0.30
N ASP A 18 -10.08 -5.11 -0.98
CA ASP A 18 -9.52 -5.87 -2.09
C ASP A 18 -7.97 -5.78 -2.08
N LEU A 19 -7.40 -4.60 -1.74
CA LEU A 19 -5.96 -4.42 -1.57
C LEU A 19 -5.39 -5.27 -0.42
N LEU A 20 -6.05 -5.26 0.74
CA LEU A 20 -5.65 -6.10 1.88
C LEU A 20 -5.77 -7.60 1.55
N GLN A 21 -6.72 -7.98 0.71
CA GLN A 21 -6.85 -9.36 0.24
C GLN A 21 -5.72 -9.75 -0.71
N ASP A 22 -5.37 -8.89 -1.66
CA ASP A 22 -4.26 -9.09 -2.61
C ASP A 22 -2.92 -9.24 -1.88
N THR A 23 -2.69 -8.46 -0.82
CA THR A 23 -1.46 -8.53 -0.01
C THR A 23 -1.50 -9.59 1.09
N ARG A 24 -2.62 -10.34 1.21
CA ARG A 24 -2.88 -11.32 2.28
C ARG A 24 -2.82 -10.72 3.69
N MET A 25 -3.18 -9.45 3.83
CA MET A 25 -3.20 -8.68 5.08
C MET A 25 -4.62 -8.49 5.66
N LEU A 26 -5.63 -9.24 5.20
CA LEU A 26 -7.00 -9.18 5.75
C LEU A 26 -7.08 -9.45 7.26
N GLY A 27 -6.18 -10.28 7.79
CA GLY A 27 -6.09 -10.58 9.22
C GLY A 27 -5.14 -9.65 10.00
N ALA A 28 -4.59 -8.62 9.36
CA ALA A 28 -3.69 -7.69 10.04
C ALA A 28 -4.44 -6.93 11.14
N LYS A 29 -3.79 -6.78 12.30
CA LYS A 29 -4.35 -6.02 13.42
C LYS A 29 -4.63 -4.59 12.94
N PRO A 30 -5.84 -4.05 13.14
CA PRO A 30 -6.09 -2.65 12.86
C PRO A 30 -5.23 -1.82 13.80
N ASP A 31 -4.45 -0.91 13.22
CA ASP A 31 -3.68 0.07 13.97
C ASP A 31 -4.19 1.47 13.60
N ASN A 32 -4.33 2.30 14.63
CA ASN A 32 -4.68 3.71 14.45
C ASN A 32 -3.43 4.55 14.12
N LEU A 33 -2.24 3.98 14.32
CA LEU A 33 -0.98 4.64 14.01
C LEU A 33 -0.59 4.34 12.55
N PRO A 34 -0.49 5.37 11.68
CA PRO A 34 -0.30 5.15 10.24
C PRO A 34 1.04 4.50 9.88
N MET A 35 2.09 4.76 10.66
CA MET A 35 3.39 4.07 10.68
C MET A 35 4.25 4.76 11.75
N ASN A 36 5.01 4.01 12.54
CA ASN A 36 5.95 4.62 13.49
C ASN A 36 7.19 5.14 12.73
N PRO A 37 7.52 6.45 12.80
CA PRO A 37 8.65 7.06 12.08
C PRO A 37 10.02 6.53 12.51
N SER A 38 10.12 5.92 13.68
CA SER A 38 11.34 5.27 14.18
C SER A 38 11.56 3.87 13.61
N ILE A 39 10.63 3.31 12.85
CA ILE A 39 10.83 2.03 12.17
C ILE A 39 11.78 2.23 10.99
N HIS A 40 12.98 1.67 11.11
CA HIS A 40 13.91 1.55 10.00
C HIS A 40 13.52 0.33 9.16
N LEU A 41 13.27 0.56 7.86
CA LEU A 41 13.11 -0.51 6.90
C LEU A 41 14.47 -1.20 6.73
N HIS A 42 14.57 -2.46 7.15
CA HIS A 42 15.76 -3.28 6.94
C HIS A 42 15.59 -4.05 5.63
N ASP A 43 16.63 -4.04 4.79
CA ASP A 43 16.71 -4.95 3.66
C ASP A 43 17.07 -6.33 4.20
N ASP A 44 16.06 -7.17 4.40
CA ASP A 44 16.30 -8.59 4.64
C ASP A 44 16.60 -9.22 3.28
N GLN A 45 17.88 -9.35 2.94
CA GLN A 45 18.39 -9.90 1.67
C GLN A 45 17.90 -11.33 1.37
N SER A 46 17.09 -11.91 2.26
CA SER A 46 16.49 -13.23 2.18
C SER A 46 15.43 -13.36 1.07
N LYS A 47 14.78 -12.26 0.65
CA LYS A 47 13.71 -12.29 -0.37
C LYS A 47 13.84 -11.16 -1.40
N LEU A 48 14.19 -11.54 -2.62
CA LEU A 48 14.11 -10.69 -3.79
C LEU A 48 12.63 -10.36 -4.06
N VAL A 49 12.19 -9.15 -3.68
CA VAL A 49 10.86 -8.67 -4.05
C VAL A 49 10.92 -8.23 -5.51
N ASP A 50 10.03 -8.76 -6.35
CA ASP A 50 9.90 -8.33 -7.74
C ASP A 50 9.60 -6.82 -7.79
N SER A 51 10.50 -6.08 -8.45
CA SER A 51 10.42 -4.62 -8.59
C SER A 51 9.10 -4.17 -9.22
N ARG A 52 8.50 -4.97 -10.12
CA ARG A 52 7.23 -4.64 -10.77
C ARG A 52 6.07 -4.78 -9.78
N SER A 53 6.04 -5.85 -9.00
CA SER A 53 5.04 -6.10 -7.96
C SER A 53 5.07 -5.00 -6.88
N TYR A 54 6.26 -4.58 -6.46
CA TYR A 54 6.43 -3.49 -5.48
C TYR A 54 5.94 -2.14 -6.01
N ARG A 55 6.25 -1.78 -7.27
CA ARG A 55 5.72 -0.56 -7.91
C ARG A 55 4.21 -0.58 -8.03
N SER A 56 3.64 -1.73 -8.38
CA SER A 56 2.19 -1.90 -8.45
C SER A 56 1.54 -1.65 -7.09
N LEU A 57 2.13 -2.16 -6.01
CA LEU A 57 1.66 -1.94 -4.65
C LEU A 57 1.72 -0.45 -4.26
N ILE A 58 2.83 0.24 -4.53
CA ILE A 58 2.93 1.70 -4.30
C ILE A 58 1.83 2.45 -5.06
N GLY A 59 1.60 2.11 -6.32
CA GLY A 59 0.52 2.73 -7.12
C GLY A 59 -0.87 2.53 -6.51
N LYS A 60 -1.15 1.33 -5.98
CA LYS A 60 -2.41 1.06 -5.27
C LYS A 60 -2.52 1.83 -3.96
N LEU A 61 -1.44 1.95 -3.19
CA LEU A 61 -1.40 2.71 -1.94
C LEU A 61 -1.54 4.22 -2.16
N LEU A 62 -0.98 4.75 -3.25
CA LEU A 62 -1.10 6.16 -3.62
C LEU A 62 -2.56 6.55 -3.83
N TYR A 63 -3.36 5.68 -4.45
CA TYR A 63 -4.80 5.88 -4.60
C TYR A 63 -5.52 5.96 -3.25
N VAL A 64 -5.08 5.18 -2.24
CA VAL A 64 -5.62 5.25 -0.88
C VAL A 64 -5.22 6.56 -0.17
N THR A 65 -4.01 7.07 -0.45
CA THR A 65 -3.47 8.29 0.18
C THR A 65 -4.29 9.53 -0.15
N VAL A 66 -4.77 9.63 -1.39
CA VAL A 66 -5.58 10.76 -1.87
C VAL A 66 -6.81 11.00 -0.99
N ILE A 67 -7.32 9.94 -0.37
CA ILE A 67 -8.54 9.98 0.43
C ILE A 67 -8.24 9.86 1.93
N LYS A 68 -7.00 9.50 2.29
CA LYS A 68 -6.54 9.34 3.67
C LYS A 68 -5.06 9.76 3.78
N PRO A 69 -4.78 11.04 4.08
CA PRO A 69 -3.41 11.55 4.12
C PRO A 69 -2.64 11.06 5.35
N ASP A 70 -3.31 10.43 6.32
CA ASP A 70 -2.73 9.79 7.49
C ASP A 70 -1.65 8.77 7.11
N ILE A 71 -1.80 8.03 6.01
CA ILE A 71 -0.83 7.03 5.55
C ILE A 71 0.28 7.57 4.63
N SER A 72 0.30 8.88 4.33
CA SER A 72 1.25 9.47 3.36
C SER A 72 2.70 9.23 3.76
N PHE A 73 2.98 9.33 5.06
CA PHE A 73 4.33 9.11 5.61
C PHE A 73 4.85 7.69 5.35
N ALA A 74 3.97 6.69 5.43
CA ALA A 74 4.33 5.32 5.16
C ALA A 74 4.73 5.11 3.70
N ILE A 75 4.00 5.74 2.79
CA ILE A 75 4.22 5.62 1.35
C ILE A 75 5.47 6.34 0.91
N GLU A 76 5.77 7.50 1.49
CA GLU A 76 7.03 8.21 1.24
C GLU A 76 8.23 7.35 1.65
N LYS A 77 8.18 6.71 2.82
CA LYS A 77 9.22 5.79 3.28
C LYS A 77 9.38 4.58 2.35
N LEU A 78 8.28 3.98 1.90
CA LEU A 78 8.29 2.86 0.96
C LEU A 78 8.85 3.27 -0.41
N SER A 79 8.56 4.49 -0.88
CA SER A 79 9.10 5.04 -2.13
C SER A 79 10.61 5.27 -2.06
N GLN A 80 11.09 5.86 -0.95
CA GLN A 80 12.53 6.03 -0.70
C GLN A 80 13.27 4.68 -0.65
N PHE A 81 12.65 3.66 -0.07
CA PHE A 81 13.20 2.30 -0.03
C PHE A 81 13.31 1.69 -1.44
N MET A 82 12.29 1.90 -2.28
CA MET A 82 12.32 1.46 -3.69
C MET A 82 13.47 2.08 -4.47
N GLU A 83 13.72 3.37 -4.27
CA GLU A 83 14.78 4.10 -4.95
C GLU A 83 16.17 3.60 -4.52
N ARG A 84 16.32 3.21 -3.24
CA ARG A 84 17.54 2.55 -2.74
C ARG A 84 17.77 1.18 -3.34
N LEU A 85 16.72 0.36 -3.52
CA LEU A 85 16.81 -0.94 -4.20
C LEU A 85 17.19 -0.84 -5.68
N ARG A 86 17.18 0.36 -6.27
CA ARG A 86 17.52 0.59 -7.69
C ARG A 86 19.00 0.90 -7.91
N LYS A 87 19.78 1.16 -6.85
CA LYS A 87 21.23 1.41 -6.91
C LYS A 87 22.00 0.14 -6.54
#